data_AF-A0A954R6Z3-F1
#
_entry.id   AF-A0A954R6Z3-F1
#
_cell.length_a   1.000
_cell.length_b   1.000
_cell.length_c   1.000
_cell.angle_alpha   90.00
_cell.angle_beta   90.00
_cell.angle_gamma   90.00
#
_symmetry.space_group_name_H-M   'P 1'
#
loop_
_entity.id
_entity.type
_entity.pdbx_description
1 polymer ?
#
loop_
_entity_poly.entity_id
_entity_poly.type
_entity_poly.pdbx_seq_one_letter_code
_entity_poly.pdbx_strand_id
1 'polypeptide(L)' 'MLKSFVGTYNEKGLQSLRNDEGLGPIPKFPSAGFVPFWAILEPDVLPQIERAIRNGDRQAALAILANHARHGGTLPG' A
#
# COMPACT_ATOMS: atom_id res chain seq x y z
N MET A 1 -5.76 -10.61 -13.42
CA MET A 1 -6.87 -9.75 -12.95
C MET A 1 -6.25 -8.74 -11.99
N LEU A 2 -6.41 -7.44 -12.23
CA LEU A 2 -5.86 -6.41 -11.33
C LEU A 2 -6.59 -6.45 -9.98
N LYS A 3 -5.87 -6.19 -8.88
CA LYS A 3 -6.45 -6.15 -7.54
C LYS A 3 -6.30 -4.76 -6.94
N SER A 4 -7.33 -4.31 -6.24
CA SER A 4 -7.33 -3.03 -5.51
C SER A 4 -6.74 -3.24 -4.13
N PHE A 5 -5.93 -2.29 -3.69
CA PHE A 5 -5.27 -2.31 -2.39
C PHE A 5 -5.45 -0.96 -1.70
N VAL A 6 -5.53 -1.03 -0.37
CA VAL A 6 -5.49 0.14 0.51
C VAL A 6 -4.37 -0.02 1.52
N GLY A 7 -3.75 1.09 1.90
CA GLY A 7 -2.61 1.05 2.79
C GLY A 7 -2.27 2.40 3.38
N THR A 8 -1.18 2.40 4.14
CA THR A 8 -0.57 3.62 4.70
C THR A 8 0.92 3.60 4.51
N TYR A 9 1.49 4.78 4.30
CA TYR A 9 2.93 5.00 4.35
C TYR A 9 3.27 6.20 5.24
N ASN A 10 4.53 6.30 5.64
CA ASN A 10 5.09 7.48 6.32
C ASN A 10 6.56 7.65 5.90
N GLU A 11 7.31 8.49 6.60
CA GLU A 11 8.76 8.71 6.37
C GLU A 11 9.60 7.41 6.43
N LYS A 12 9.13 6.38 7.14
CA LYS A 12 9.78 5.07 7.24
C LYS A 12 9.38 4.12 6.11
N GLY A 13 8.57 4.56 5.15
CA GLY A 13 8.08 3.76 4.02
C GLY A 13 6.70 3.14 4.26
N LEU A 14 6.41 2.03 3.56
CA LEU A 14 5.13 1.34 3.60
C LEU A 14 4.87 0.73 4.98
N GLN A 15 3.72 1.04 5.59
CA GLN A 15 3.35 0.60 6.94
C GLN A 15 2.22 -0.43 6.94
N SER A 16 1.30 -0.32 5.98
CA SER A 16 0.26 -1.33 5.77
C SER A 16 -0.09 -1.43 4.29
N LEU A 17 -0.47 -2.63 3.87
CA LEU A 17 -1.03 -2.92 2.55
C LEU A 17 -2.03 -4.06 2.71
N ARG A 18 -3.28 -3.84 2.27
CA ARG A 18 -4.36 -4.82 2.36
C ARG A 18 -5.15 -4.83 1.06
N ASN A 19 -5.59 -6.02 0.66
CA ASN A 19 -6.45 -6.18 -0.50
C ASN A 19 -7.86 -5.63 -0.17
N ASP A 20 -8.42 -4.86 -1.10
CA ASP A 20 -9.71 -4.19 -1.00
C ASP A 20 -10.87 -5.05 -1.56
N GLU A 21 -10.66 -6.34 -1.82
CA GLU A 21 -11.67 -7.28 -2.36
C GLU A 21 -12.92 -7.54 -1.47
N GLY A 22 -13.23 -6.65 -0.54
CA GLY A 22 -14.49 -6.59 0.17
C GLY A 22 -14.54 -5.25 0.90
N LEU A 23 -15.34 -4.33 0.37
CA LEU A 23 -15.62 -2.97 0.84
C LEU A 23 -16.05 -2.93 2.32
N GLY A 24 -15.10 -3.20 3.21
CA GLY A 24 -15.17 -2.69 4.56
C GLY A 24 -14.90 -1.19 4.52
N PRO A 25 -15.41 -0.41 5.49
CA PRO A 25 -15.07 1.00 5.57
C PRO A 25 -13.55 1.17 5.50
N ILE A 26 -13.08 2.14 4.70
CA ILE A 26 -11.67 2.54 4.66
C ILE A 26 -11.20 2.60 6.12
N PRO A 27 -10.20 1.78 6.50
CA PRO A 27 -9.78 1.70 7.89
C PRO A 27 -9.48 3.11 8.39
N LYS A 28 -10.03 3.52 9.54
CA LYS A 28 -9.62 4.78 10.16
C LYS A 28 -8.14 4.66 10.48
N PHE A 29 -7.31 5.33 9.70
CA PHE A 29 -5.87 5.31 9.87
C PHE A 29 -5.50 6.26 11.02
N PRO A 30 -4.55 5.89 11.90
CA PRO A 30 -4.15 6.74 13.01
C PRO A 30 -3.59 8.07 12.48
N SER A 31 -4.28 9.17 12.83
CA SER A 31 -4.17 10.50 12.22
C SER A 31 -2.92 11.32 12.62
N ALA A 32 -1.76 10.67 12.84
CA ALA A 32 -0.51 11.39 13.06
C ALA A 32 0.63 10.75 12.25
N GLY A 33 1.03 11.40 11.15
CA GLY A 33 2.21 11.04 10.36
C GLY A 33 2.04 9.91 9.33
N PHE A 34 0.86 9.29 9.23
CA PHE A 34 0.56 8.27 8.22
C PHE A 34 -0.29 8.85 7.10
N VAL A 35 0.14 8.62 5.86
CA VAL A 35 -0.60 9.01 4.66
C VAL A 35 -1.35 7.78 4.13
N PRO A 36 -2.70 7.80 4.13
CA PRO A 36 -3.49 6.72 3.55
C PRO A 36 -3.51 6.81 2.03
N PHE A 37 -3.48 5.66 1.37
CA PHE A 37 -3.52 5.58 -0.08
C PHE A 37 -4.34 4.37 -0.56
N TRP A 38 -4.75 4.44 -1.82
CA TRP A 38 -5.27 3.31 -2.57
C TRP A 38 -4.41 3.08 -3.81
N ALA A 39 -4.26 1.82 -4.23
CA ALA A 39 -3.47 1.44 -5.40
C ALA A 39 -4.08 0.20 -6.07
N ILE A 40 -4.08 0.18 -7.40
CA ILE A 40 -4.41 -1.02 -8.19
C ILE A 40 -3.10 -1.65 -8.64
N LEU A 41 -2.86 -2.90 -8.20
CA LEU A 41 -1.61 -3.63 -8.44
C LEU A 41 -1.87 -4.93 -9.20
N GLU A 42 -0.87 -5.35 -9.97
CA GLU A 42 -0.82 -6.69 -10.53
C GLU A 42 -0.49 -7.70 -9.41
N PRO A 43 -1.16 -8.88 -9.36
CA PRO A 43 -0.96 -9.86 -8.30
C PRO A 43 0.49 -10.36 -8.21
N ASP A 44 1.22 -10.37 -9.33
CA ASP A 44 2.62 -10.77 -9.42
C ASP A 44 3.60 -9.83 -8.71
N VAL A 45 3.15 -8.61 -8.37
CA VAL A 45 3.97 -7.61 -7.65
C VAL A 45 3.91 -7.82 -6.13
N LEU A 46 2.86 -8.46 -5.61
CA LEU A 46 2.67 -8.66 -4.17
C LEU A 46 3.82 -9.43 -3.50
N PRO A 47 4.33 -10.54 -4.07
CA PRO A 47 5.45 -11.25 -3.46
C PRO A 47 6.71 -10.39 -3.32
N GLN A 48 6.92 -9.42 -4.23
CA GLN A 48 8.06 -8.51 -4.19
C GLN A 48 7.91 -7.49 -3.06
N ILE A 49 6.71 -6.91 -2.92
CA ILE A 49 6.38 -5.99 -1.81
C ILE A 49 6.51 -6.71 -0.47
N GLU A 50 5.92 -7.90 -0.33
CA GLU A 50 6.01 -8.69 0.90
C GLU A 50 7.45 -9.06 1.25
N ARG A 51 8.27 -9.43 0.25
CA ARG A 51 9.68 -9.74 0.46
C ARG A 51 10.43 -8.52 0.98
N ALA A 52 10.21 -7.35 0.41
CA ALA A 52 10.81 -6.10 0.89
C ALA A 52 10.40 -5.80 2.34
N ILE A 53 9.11 -5.96 2.69
CA ILE A 53 8.62 -5.80 4.07
C ILE A 53 9.28 -6.82 5.02
N ARG A 54 9.36 -8.10 4.64
CA ARG A 54 9.99 -9.17 5.45
C ARG A 54 11.46 -8.91 5.70
N ASN A 55 12.16 -8.30 4.75
CA ASN A 55 13.56 -7.90 4.89
C ASN A 55 13.75 -6.62 5.73
N GLY A 56 12.68 -6.00 6.22
CA GLY A 56 12.71 -4.73 6.93
C GLY A 56 12.78 -3.49 6.03
N ASP A 57 12.76 -3.69 4.71
CA ASP A 57 13.04 -2.68 3.70
C ASP A 57 11.75 -1.98 3.22
N ARG A 58 11.09 -1.30 4.17
CA ARG A 58 9.77 -0.67 3.96
C ARG A 58 9.80 0.47 2.94
N GLN A 59 10.95 1.11 2.73
CA GLN A 59 11.11 2.12 1.68
C GLN A 59 11.16 1.46 0.29
N ALA A 60 11.90 0.35 0.15
CA ALA A 60 11.90 -0.42 -1.09
C ALA A 60 10.49 -0.96 -1.41
N ALA A 61 9.76 -1.42 -0.39
CA ALA A 61 8.37 -1.86 -0.55
C ALA A 61 7.45 -0.75 -1.09
N LEU A 62 7.60 0.48 -0.57
CA LEU A 62 6.86 1.65 -1.06
C LEU A 62 7.26 2.02 -2.50
N ALA A 63 8.55 1.96 -2.83
CA ALA A 63 9.04 2.27 -4.18
C ALA A 63 8.54 1.26 -5.21
N ILE A 64 8.53 -0.04 -4.88
CA ILE A 64 7.94 -1.09 -5.73
C ILE A 64 6.45 -0.79 -5.94
N LEU A 65 5.73 -0.48 -4.87
CA LEU A 65 4.30 -0.14 -4.96
C LEU A 65 4.07 1.08 -5.86
N ALA A 66 4.81 2.17 -5.67
CA ALA A 66 4.66 3.39 -6.45
C ALA A 66 4.99 3.20 -7.95
N ASN A 67 6.00 2.38 -8.27
CA ASN A 67 6.39 2.11 -9.66
C ASN A 67 5.43 1.16 -10.38
N HIS A 68 4.77 0.26 -9.65
CA HIS A 68 3.90 -0.75 -10.24
C HIS A 68 2.40 -0.45 -10.08
N ALA A 69 2.02 0.55 -9.30
CA ALA A 69 0.64 1.00 -9.19
C ALA A 69 0.17 1.55 -10.54
N ARG A 70 -0.79 0.87 -11.18
CA ARG A 70 -1.38 1.35 -12.44
C ARG A 70 -2.31 2.54 -12.24
N HIS A 71 -2.98 2.58 -11.09
CA HIS A 71 -3.82 3.68 -10.63
C HIS A 71 -3.68 3.78 -9.12
N GLY A 72 -3.61 4.99 -8.59
CA GLY A 72 -3.54 5.21 -7.16
C GLY A 72 -3.61 6.69 -6.80
N GLY A 73 -3.94 6.95 -5.53
CA GLY A 73 -4.05 8.29 -4.99
C GLY A 73 -4.08 8.28 -3.47
N THR A 74 -3.83 9.45 -2.88
CA THR A 74 -4.00 9.66 -1.44
C THR A 74 -5.48 9.74 -1.11
N LEU A 75 -5.92 9.02 -0.09
CA LEU A 75 -7.29 9.13 0.40
C LEU A 75 -7.43 10.41 1.25
N PRO A 76 -8.58 11.11 1.21
CA PRO A 76 -8.81 12.23 2.10
C PRO A 76 -8.75 11.75 3.55
N GLY A 77 -7.94 12.46 4.36
CA GLY A 77 -7.73 12.18 5.78
C GLY A 77 -8.88 12.63 6.67
#